data_AF-A0A1I2KQI8-F1
#
_entry.id   AF-A0A1I2KQI8-F1
#
_cell.length_a   1.000
_cell.length_b   1.000
_cell.length_c   1.000
_cell.angle_alpha   90.00
_cell.angle_beta   90.00
_cell.angle_gamma   90.00
#
_symmetry.space_group_name_H-M   'P 1'
#
loop_
_entity.id
_entity.type
_entity.pdbx_description
1 polymer ?
#
loop_
_entity_poly.entity_id
_entity_poly.type
_entity_poly.pdbx_seq_one_letter_code
_entity_poly.pdbx_strand_id
1 'polypeptide(L)'
;MSTDTSQDSQTVSAVVTAAARAAAALVPATVELVPGAPVSDPDSVPLPPGATSAVAAGLSGEVSGDIVLVVSPEVVEALNNSPVGRMDVAAALRPALEAAAATLGRVRIASERVEEPVAALDGMRDKGMFVAVPLMAGTEHQATFALQVTLPTAQTQRGSLDLLRHVAMEVTVEIGRTRMTVQELLSLHPGEVVELDRAASAPADLLVNGTLIARGEVVVVDEDFGLRISEIVTDAAAQELGKNA
;
A
#
# COMPACT_ATOMS: atom_id res chain seq x y z
N MET A 1 20.86 -26.72 -1.05
CA MET A 1 19.76 -25.88 -1.59
C MET A 1 18.94 -25.34 -0.40
N SER A 2 19.61 -24.65 0.54
CA SER A 2 19.09 -24.39 1.90
C SER A 2 19.34 -22.94 2.38
N THR A 3 19.67 -22.02 1.46
CA THR A 3 20.10 -20.66 1.79
C THR A 3 18.98 -19.62 1.75
N ASP A 4 17.80 -19.94 1.19
CA ASP A 4 16.73 -18.95 0.94
C ASP A 4 15.98 -18.54 2.23
N THR A 5 15.53 -19.51 3.02
CA THR A 5 14.72 -19.25 4.24
C THR A 5 15.48 -18.49 5.33
N SER A 6 16.82 -18.65 5.41
CA SER A 6 17.64 -17.92 6.39
C SER A 6 17.83 -16.46 6.01
N GLN A 7 17.86 -16.15 4.71
CA GLN A 7 18.10 -14.80 4.20
C GLN A 7 16.82 -13.95 4.30
N ASP A 8 15.66 -14.55 4.06
CA ASP A 8 14.35 -13.93 4.26
C ASP A 8 14.09 -13.59 5.73
N SER A 9 14.37 -14.53 6.65
CA SER A 9 14.20 -14.30 8.09
C SER A 9 15.12 -13.20 8.64
N GLN A 10 16.36 -13.12 8.15
CA GLN A 10 17.29 -12.04 8.51
C GLN A 10 16.84 -10.68 7.97
N THR A 11 16.31 -10.65 6.74
CA THR A 11 15.81 -9.41 6.12
C THR A 11 14.57 -8.88 6.86
N VAL A 12 13.62 -9.77 7.21
CA VAL A 12 12.43 -9.40 7.97
C VAL A 12 12.81 -8.87 9.36
N SER A 13 13.68 -9.57 10.08
CA SER A 13 14.16 -9.14 11.40
C SER A 13 14.88 -7.77 11.35
N ALA A 14 15.67 -7.51 10.30
CA ALA A 14 16.31 -6.24 10.08
C ALA A 14 15.30 -5.10 9.83
N VAL A 15 14.26 -5.36 9.03
CA VAL A 15 13.18 -4.38 8.78
C VAL A 15 12.42 -4.06 10.07
N VAL A 16 12.07 -5.07 10.87
CA VAL A 16 11.39 -4.83 12.16
C VAL A 16 12.28 -4.06 13.12
N THR A 17 13.57 -4.38 13.17
CA THR A 17 14.54 -3.66 14.01
C THR A 17 14.67 -2.18 13.58
N ALA A 18 14.61 -1.90 12.27
CA ALA A 18 14.58 -0.53 11.76
C ALA A 18 13.30 0.22 12.16
N ALA A 19 12.14 -0.44 12.06
CA ALA A 19 10.86 0.10 12.54
C ALA A 19 10.90 0.41 14.03
N ALA A 20 11.39 -0.53 14.84
CA ALA A 20 11.56 -0.38 16.28
C ALA A 20 12.47 0.80 16.62
N ARG A 21 13.57 1.01 15.86
CA ARG A 21 14.45 2.19 16.03
C ARG A 21 13.72 3.50 15.72
N ALA A 22 12.93 3.53 14.66
CA ALA A 22 12.17 4.71 14.28
C ALA A 22 11.12 5.07 15.35
N ALA A 23 10.43 4.08 15.91
CA ALA A 23 9.55 4.29 17.06
C ALA A 23 10.34 4.79 18.28
N ALA A 24 11.42 4.11 18.64
CA ALA A 24 12.25 4.41 19.81
C ALA A 24 12.71 5.87 19.88
N ALA A 25 13.05 6.47 18.73
CA ALA A 25 13.47 7.86 18.63
C ALA A 25 12.39 8.88 19.03
N LEU A 26 11.12 8.48 19.04
CA LEU A 26 9.97 9.33 19.32
C LEU A 26 9.17 8.88 20.56
N VAL A 27 9.60 7.79 21.23
CA VAL A 27 9.03 7.44 22.53
C VAL A 27 9.46 8.48 23.56
N PRO A 28 8.54 9.06 24.34
CA PRO A 28 8.86 10.06 25.36
C PRO A 28 9.61 9.44 26.56
N ALA A 29 10.92 9.25 26.41
CA ALA A 29 11.83 8.75 27.43
C ALA A 29 12.85 9.81 27.84
N THR A 30 13.35 9.73 29.07
CA THR A 30 14.39 10.63 29.60
C THR A 30 15.79 10.32 29.02
N VAL A 31 15.95 9.12 28.48
CA VAL A 31 17.18 8.59 27.88
C VAL A 31 16.84 8.05 26.50
N GLU A 32 17.78 8.15 25.55
CA GLU A 32 17.61 7.57 24.22
C GLU A 32 17.39 6.06 24.31
N LEU A 33 16.31 5.60 23.67
CA LEU A 33 15.97 4.18 23.62
C LEU A 33 16.68 3.49 22.45
N VAL A 34 17.33 2.38 22.74
CA VAL A 34 18.05 1.57 21.75
C VAL A 34 17.34 0.22 21.58
N PRO A 35 17.02 -0.21 20.34
CA PRO A 35 16.48 -1.54 20.10
C PRO A 35 17.43 -2.66 20.53
N GLY A 36 16.91 -3.61 21.30
CA GLY A 36 17.59 -4.84 21.70
C GLY A 36 17.41 -5.98 20.71
N ALA A 37 17.60 -7.21 21.19
CA ALA A 37 17.50 -8.40 20.34
C ALA A 37 16.03 -8.69 19.97
N PRO A 38 15.72 -8.89 18.67
CA PRO A 38 14.38 -9.22 18.22
C PRO A 38 13.97 -10.62 18.70
N VAL A 39 12.70 -10.76 19.08
CA VAL A 39 12.06 -11.98 19.58
C VAL A 39 10.89 -12.31 18.66
N SER A 40 10.93 -13.46 18.02
CA SER A 40 9.87 -13.91 17.10
C SER A 40 8.84 -14.82 17.77
N ASP A 41 9.12 -15.31 18.98
CA ASP A 41 8.19 -16.11 19.77
C ASP A 41 7.29 -15.21 20.62
N PRO A 42 5.96 -15.16 20.36
CA PRO A 42 5.02 -14.35 21.13
C PRO A 42 4.98 -14.69 22.62
N ASP A 43 5.29 -15.94 23.01
CA ASP A 43 5.30 -16.38 24.41
C ASP A 43 6.53 -15.93 25.19
N SER A 44 7.59 -15.55 24.47
CA SER A 44 8.88 -15.15 25.04
C SER A 44 9.13 -13.64 24.97
N VAL A 45 8.11 -12.85 24.65
CA VAL A 45 8.24 -11.39 24.48
C VAL A 45 8.55 -10.74 25.83
N PRO A 46 9.72 -10.09 25.99
CA PRO A 46 10.03 -9.37 27.20
C PRO A 46 9.10 -8.15 27.29
N LEU A 47 8.55 -7.91 28.47
CA LEU A 47 7.77 -6.71 28.81
C LEU A 47 8.59 -5.77 29.71
N PRO A 48 8.39 -4.45 29.62
CA PRO A 48 8.99 -3.52 30.58
C PRO A 48 8.48 -3.85 31.99
N PRO A 49 9.35 -3.81 33.03
CA PRO A 49 8.94 -4.09 34.38
C PRO A 49 7.75 -3.21 34.82
N GLY A 50 6.68 -3.85 35.29
CA GLY A 50 5.48 -3.14 35.78
C GLY A 50 4.62 -2.48 34.71
N ALA A 51 4.86 -2.71 33.40
CA ALA A 51 4.05 -2.13 32.34
C ALA A 51 2.55 -2.40 32.51
N THR A 52 1.75 -1.35 32.46
CA THR A 52 0.27 -1.40 32.56
C THR A 52 -0.43 -0.90 31.31
N SER A 53 0.33 -0.34 30.35
CA SER A 53 -0.24 0.30 29.17
C SER A 53 0.49 -0.11 27.90
N ALA A 54 -0.28 -0.42 26.88
CA ALA A 54 0.18 -0.62 25.53
C ALA A 54 -0.74 0.12 24.55
N VAL A 55 -0.17 0.61 23.46
CA VAL A 55 -0.94 1.20 22.35
C VAL A 55 -0.87 0.24 21.17
N ALA A 56 -2.02 -0.30 20.79
CA ALA A 56 -2.20 -1.16 19.63
C ALA A 56 -2.74 -0.34 18.47
N ALA A 57 -2.11 -0.46 17.30
CA ALA A 57 -2.47 0.25 16.09
C ALA A 57 -2.57 -0.70 14.89
N GLY A 58 -3.71 -0.67 14.21
CA GLY A 58 -3.92 -1.44 12.98
C GLY A 58 -3.22 -0.77 11.80
N LEU A 59 -2.50 -1.55 10.99
CA LEU A 59 -1.86 -1.13 9.75
C LEU A 59 -2.73 -1.48 8.54
N SER A 60 -2.79 -0.55 7.59
CA SER A 60 -3.47 -0.73 6.31
C SER A 60 -2.65 -0.14 5.17
N GLY A 61 -2.63 -0.78 4.01
CA GLY A 61 -1.91 -0.31 2.83
C GLY A 61 -1.22 -1.46 2.09
N GLU A 62 0.03 -1.24 1.70
CA GLU A 62 0.87 -2.28 1.09
C GLU A 62 1.18 -3.43 2.04
N VAL A 63 1.26 -3.11 3.34
CA VAL A 63 1.40 -4.06 4.43
C VAL A 63 0.21 -3.89 5.35
N SER A 64 -0.44 -5.00 5.68
CA SER A 64 -1.53 -5.06 6.66
C SER A 64 -1.06 -5.82 7.89
N GLY A 65 -1.55 -5.43 9.06
CA GLY A 65 -1.13 -6.05 10.31
C GLY A 65 -1.43 -5.17 11.52
N ASP A 66 -0.75 -5.44 12.64
CA ASP A 66 -0.89 -4.71 13.89
C ASP A 66 0.50 -4.30 14.40
N ILE A 67 0.63 -3.06 14.89
CA ILE A 67 1.76 -2.58 15.69
C ILE A 67 1.29 -2.48 17.13
N VAL A 68 2.08 -2.98 18.08
CA VAL A 68 1.86 -2.75 19.50
C VAL A 68 3.10 -2.11 20.10
N LEU A 69 2.92 -1.04 20.86
CA LEU A 69 3.97 -0.42 21.65
C LEU A 69 3.59 -0.49 23.12
N VAL A 70 4.27 -1.35 23.87
CA VAL A 70 4.16 -1.45 25.32
C VAL A 70 5.12 -0.45 25.95
N VAL A 71 4.69 0.30 26.95
CA VAL A 71 5.53 1.27 27.66
C VAL A 71 5.57 1.00 29.16
N SER A 72 6.71 1.30 29.77
CA SER A 72 6.91 1.21 31.22
C SER A 72 6.09 2.27 31.97
N PRO A 73 5.83 2.06 33.28
CA PRO A 73 5.17 3.06 34.12
C PRO A 73 5.89 4.40 34.16
N GLU A 74 7.23 4.40 34.06
CA GLU A 74 8.05 5.61 34.08
C GLU A 74 7.74 6.51 32.89
N VAL A 75 7.58 5.93 31.70
CA VAL A 75 7.17 6.67 30.49
C VAL A 75 5.77 7.23 30.65
N VAL A 76 4.82 6.44 31.19
CA VAL A 76 3.45 6.89 31.44
C VAL A 76 3.40 8.01 32.50
N GLU A 77 4.24 7.92 33.53
CA GLU A 77 4.35 8.94 34.58
C GLU A 77 4.98 10.23 34.03
N ALA A 78 6.02 10.13 33.20
CA ALA A 78 6.63 11.27 32.53
C ALA A 78 5.61 12.03 31.64
N LEU A 79 4.72 11.29 30.96
CA LEU A 79 3.63 11.86 30.18
C LEU A 79 2.57 12.56 31.03
N ASN A 80 2.20 11.95 32.16
CA ASN A 80 1.21 12.52 33.08
C ASN A 80 1.71 13.77 33.80
N ASN A 81 3.03 13.86 34.05
CA ASN A 81 3.69 14.98 34.73
C ASN A 81 4.25 16.03 33.74
N SER A 82 3.84 15.97 32.47
CA SER A 82 4.29 16.90 31.43
C SER A 82 3.90 18.36 31.74
N PRO A 83 4.79 19.35 31.50
CA PRO A 83 4.50 20.78 31.72
C PRO A 83 3.33 21.31 30.88
N VAL A 84 2.98 20.60 29.81
CA VAL A 84 1.94 20.96 28.84
C VAL A 84 0.55 20.44 29.26
N GLY A 85 0.44 19.80 30.42
CA GLY A 85 -0.78 19.20 30.96
C GLY A 85 -0.82 17.68 30.79
N ARG A 86 -1.89 17.04 31.30
CA ARG A 86 -2.12 15.60 31.14
C ARG A 86 -2.21 15.24 29.66
N MET A 87 -1.24 14.49 29.17
CA MET A 87 -1.22 14.02 27.79
C MET A 87 -1.76 12.59 27.73
N ASP A 88 -2.67 12.34 26.79
CA ASP A 88 -3.20 11.00 26.53
C ASP A 88 -2.07 10.09 25.99
N VAL A 89 -1.98 8.86 26.51
CA VAL A 89 -0.88 7.93 26.17
C VAL A 89 -0.90 7.56 24.68
N ALA A 90 -2.09 7.37 24.11
CA ALA A 90 -2.24 7.08 22.68
C ALA A 90 -1.76 8.27 21.84
N ALA A 91 -2.26 9.47 22.14
CA ALA A 91 -1.84 10.70 21.46
C ALA A 91 -0.34 10.97 21.57
N ALA A 92 0.27 10.66 22.73
CA ALA A 92 1.70 10.83 22.97
C ALA A 92 2.57 9.85 22.16
N LEU A 93 2.09 8.63 21.95
CA LEU A 93 2.84 7.56 21.27
C LEU A 93 2.53 7.47 19.78
N ARG A 94 1.48 8.13 19.30
CA ARG A 94 1.15 8.20 17.87
C ARG A 94 2.34 8.55 16.97
N PRO A 95 3.16 9.58 17.25
CA PRO A 95 4.32 9.89 16.41
C PRO A 95 5.30 8.72 16.29
N ALA A 96 5.52 7.96 17.37
CA ALA A 96 6.38 6.78 17.37
C ALA A 96 5.80 5.65 16.50
N LEU A 97 4.48 5.43 16.57
CA LEU A 97 3.79 4.45 15.73
C LEU A 97 3.83 4.84 14.25
N GLU A 98 3.64 6.12 13.93
CA GLU A 98 3.72 6.64 12.57
C GLU A 98 5.13 6.51 11.98
N ALA A 99 6.16 6.81 12.77
CA ALA A 99 7.55 6.65 12.35
C ALA A 99 7.91 5.19 12.08
N ALA A 100 7.44 4.25 12.90
CA ALA A 100 7.59 2.82 12.62
C ALA A 100 6.81 2.39 11.37
N ALA A 101 5.56 2.81 11.22
CA ALA A 101 4.76 2.47 10.03
C ALA A 101 5.39 2.98 8.73
N ALA A 102 6.01 4.17 8.77
CA ALA A 102 6.70 4.75 7.62
C ALA A 102 7.89 3.91 7.13
N THR A 103 8.52 3.09 7.99
CA THR A 103 9.60 2.18 7.54
C THR A 103 9.08 0.96 6.79
N LEU A 104 7.77 0.70 6.82
CA LEU A 104 7.11 -0.45 6.20
C LEU A 104 6.57 -0.15 4.79
N GLY A 105 6.86 1.03 4.23
CA GLY A 105 6.41 1.44 2.90
C GLY A 105 5.16 2.31 2.96
N ARG A 106 4.25 2.19 1.98
CA ARG A 106 3.02 2.99 1.92
C ARG A 106 1.94 2.39 2.81
N VAL A 107 2.06 2.63 4.12
CA VAL A 107 1.16 2.14 5.16
C VAL A 107 0.53 3.32 5.93
N ARG A 108 -0.71 3.14 6.38
CA ARG A 108 -1.45 4.08 7.24
C ARG A 108 -1.94 3.38 8.50
N ILE A 109 -2.00 4.13 9.59
CA ILE A 109 -2.63 3.68 10.84
C ILE A 109 -4.15 3.79 10.66
N ALA A 110 -4.85 2.66 10.76
CA ALA A 110 -6.30 2.55 10.54
C ALA A 110 -7.09 2.71 11.85
N SER A 111 -6.54 2.24 12.96
CA SER A 111 -7.17 2.28 14.28
C SER A 111 -6.08 2.35 15.35
N GLU A 112 -6.41 2.93 16.51
CA GLU A 112 -5.51 3.06 17.64
C GLU A 112 -6.31 2.80 18.93
N ARG A 113 -5.81 1.91 19.79
CA ARG A 113 -6.48 1.51 21.03
C ARG A 113 -5.44 1.39 22.15
N VAL A 114 -5.78 1.90 23.31
CA VAL A 114 -5.00 1.69 24.54
C VAL A 114 -5.52 0.42 25.21
N GLU A 115 -4.63 -0.51 25.51
CA GLU A 115 -4.95 -1.82 26.05
C GLU A 115 -3.95 -2.20 27.16
N GLU A 116 -4.27 -3.25 27.91
CA GLU A 116 -3.28 -3.88 28.79
C GLU A 116 -2.24 -4.64 27.94
N PRO A 117 -0.96 -4.65 28.34
CA PRO A 117 0.13 -5.20 27.52
C PRO A 117 -0.08 -6.65 27.07
N VAL A 118 -0.57 -7.51 27.97
CA VAL A 118 -0.81 -8.92 27.67
C VAL A 118 -1.94 -9.07 26.66
N ALA A 119 -3.06 -8.36 26.85
CA ALA A 119 -4.19 -8.40 25.92
C ALA A 119 -3.80 -7.88 24.53
N ALA A 120 -3.00 -6.82 24.45
CA ALA A 120 -2.50 -6.27 23.19
C ALA A 120 -1.65 -7.28 22.43
N LEU A 121 -0.70 -7.94 23.11
CA LEU A 121 0.17 -8.96 22.50
C LEU A 121 -0.59 -10.25 22.16
N ASP A 122 -1.51 -10.69 23.02
CA ASP A 122 -2.39 -11.83 22.72
C ASP A 122 -3.23 -11.57 21.47
N GLY A 123 -3.68 -10.33 21.28
CA GLY A 123 -4.37 -9.89 20.09
C GLY A 123 -3.54 -10.01 18.80
N MET A 124 -2.21 -10.11 18.88
CA MET A 124 -1.31 -10.29 17.72
C MET A 124 -1.06 -11.76 17.38
N ARG A 125 -1.40 -12.68 18.30
CA ARG A 125 -1.19 -14.13 18.10
C ARG A 125 -1.95 -14.64 16.89
N ASP A 126 -1.38 -15.64 16.22
CA ASP A 126 -1.98 -16.38 15.09
C ASP A 126 -2.35 -15.57 13.83
N LYS A 127 -2.03 -14.27 13.76
CA LYS A 127 -2.40 -13.39 12.63
C LYS A 127 -1.36 -13.32 11.50
N GLY A 128 -0.15 -13.84 11.71
CA GLY A 128 0.89 -13.86 10.68
C GLY A 128 2.30 -13.84 11.26
N MET A 129 3.22 -13.20 10.54
CA MET A 129 4.61 -13.03 10.97
C MET A 129 4.65 -12.06 12.13
N PHE A 130 5.24 -12.49 13.25
CA PHE A 130 5.35 -11.70 14.47
C PHE A 130 6.82 -11.50 14.84
N VAL A 131 7.17 -10.27 15.19
CA VAL A 131 8.47 -9.94 15.78
C VAL A 131 8.28 -8.82 16.80
N ALA A 132 8.80 -9.03 18.01
CA ALA A 132 8.93 -8.02 19.05
C ALA A 132 10.38 -7.60 19.26
N VAL A 133 10.59 -6.37 19.68
CA VAL A 133 11.91 -5.78 19.91
C VAL A 133 11.83 -4.97 21.21
N PRO A 134 12.58 -5.36 22.26
CA PRO A 134 12.69 -4.56 23.47
C PRO A 134 13.45 -3.26 23.19
N LEU A 135 13.06 -2.19 23.83
CA LEU A 135 13.66 -0.86 23.72
C LEU A 135 14.31 -0.49 25.05
N MET A 136 15.62 -0.31 25.02
CA MET A 136 16.46 -0.20 26.22
C MET A 136 16.99 1.22 26.42
N ALA A 137 16.82 1.76 27.62
CA ALA A 137 17.53 2.94 28.12
C ALA A 137 18.76 2.49 28.89
N GLY A 138 19.90 2.34 28.20
CA GLY A 138 21.08 1.70 28.79
C GLY A 138 20.80 0.23 29.12
N THR A 139 20.68 -0.11 30.41
CA THR A 139 20.33 -1.48 30.86
C THR A 139 18.87 -1.63 31.25
N GLU A 140 18.09 -0.54 31.27
CA GLU A 140 16.70 -0.54 31.68
C GLU A 140 15.78 -0.79 30.49
N HIS A 141 14.81 -1.69 30.66
CA HIS A 141 13.82 -2.00 29.64
C HIS A 141 12.62 -1.07 29.79
N GLN A 142 12.48 -0.08 28.90
CA GLN A 142 11.48 0.97 29.06
C GLN A 142 10.27 0.82 28.12
N ALA A 143 10.40 0.12 27.00
CA ALA A 143 9.30 -0.14 26.09
C ALA A 143 9.54 -1.42 25.28
N THR A 144 8.47 -2.05 24.79
CA THR A 144 8.54 -3.16 23.82
C THR A 144 7.76 -2.79 22.58
N PHE A 145 8.43 -2.80 21.42
CA PHE A 145 7.79 -2.64 20.13
C PHE A 145 7.49 -4.02 19.54
N ALA A 146 6.25 -4.33 19.21
CA ALA A 146 5.86 -5.53 18.53
C ALA A 146 5.19 -5.20 17.20
N LEU A 147 5.51 -6.00 16.18
CA LEU A 147 4.96 -5.89 14.85
C LEU A 147 4.47 -7.26 14.41
N GLN A 148 3.19 -7.32 14.05
CA GLN A 148 2.59 -8.43 13.34
C GLN A 148 2.27 -7.94 11.94
N VAL A 149 2.79 -8.62 10.93
CA VAL A 149 2.43 -8.35 9.54
C VAL A 149 1.84 -9.58 8.90
N THR A 150 0.75 -9.36 8.18
CA THR A 150 0.21 -10.34 7.25
C THR A 150 0.79 -9.96 5.90
N LEU A 151 1.80 -10.72 5.44
CA LEU A 151 2.31 -10.55 4.09
C LEU A 151 1.12 -10.73 3.13
N PRO A 152 0.91 -9.82 2.17
CA PRO A 152 -0.12 -10.02 1.17
C PRO A 152 0.26 -11.28 0.39
N THR A 153 -0.42 -12.39 0.67
CA THR A 153 -0.56 -13.43 -0.35
C THR A 153 -1.19 -12.72 -1.54
N ALA A 154 -0.66 -12.93 -2.74
CA ALA A 154 -0.92 -12.15 -3.95
C ALA A 154 -2.40 -12.13 -4.46
N GLN A 155 -3.39 -12.37 -3.59
CA GLN A 155 -4.78 -12.60 -3.92
C GLN A 155 -5.72 -11.41 -3.64
N THR A 156 -5.30 -10.37 -2.89
CA THR A 156 -6.24 -9.31 -2.44
C THR A 156 -6.43 -8.13 -3.40
N GLN A 157 -5.72 -8.06 -4.54
CA GLN A 157 -6.03 -7.06 -5.58
C GLN A 157 -7.31 -7.37 -6.40
N ARG A 158 -7.95 -8.52 -6.19
CA ARG A 158 -9.14 -8.92 -6.96
C ARG A 158 -10.42 -8.18 -6.54
N GLY A 159 -10.54 -7.79 -5.27
CA GLY A 159 -11.78 -7.20 -4.73
C GLY A 159 -12.16 -5.84 -5.33
N SER A 160 -11.18 -5.00 -5.69
CA SER A 160 -11.45 -3.68 -6.28
C SER A 160 -11.79 -3.75 -7.77
N LEU A 161 -11.28 -4.74 -8.50
CA LEU A 161 -11.59 -4.95 -9.92
C LEU A 161 -12.94 -5.65 -10.09
N ASP A 162 -13.35 -6.49 -9.15
CA ASP A 162 -14.64 -7.20 -9.18
C ASP A 162 -15.85 -6.24 -9.19
N LEU A 163 -15.74 -5.08 -8.53
CA LEU A 163 -16.76 -4.03 -8.57
C LEU A 163 -16.89 -3.37 -9.95
N LEU A 164 -15.79 -3.27 -10.71
CA LEU A 164 -15.76 -2.62 -12.02
C LEU A 164 -16.18 -3.54 -13.17
N ARG A 165 -16.36 -4.85 -12.94
CA ARG A 165 -16.70 -5.85 -13.98
C ARG A 165 -17.98 -5.55 -14.75
N HIS A 166 -18.93 -4.83 -14.16
CA HIS A 166 -20.25 -4.57 -14.73
C HIS A 166 -20.41 -3.13 -15.24
N VAL A 167 -19.33 -2.35 -15.29
CA VAL A 167 -19.39 -0.98 -15.82
C VAL A 167 -19.44 -1.06 -17.35
N ALA A 168 -20.55 -0.61 -17.93
CA ALA A 168 -20.68 -0.45 -19.38
C ALA A 168 -19.82 0.74 -19.85
N MET A 169 -19.11 0.57 -20.95
CA MET A 169 -18.26 1.60 -21.55
C MET A 169 -18.55 1.72 -23.05
N GLU A 170 -18.46 2.94 -23.57
CA GLU A 170 -18.56 3.17 -25.01
C GLU A 170 -17.26 2.73 -25.69
N VAL A 171 -17.41 1.89 -26.72
CA VAL A 171 -16.30 1.37 -27.51
C VAL A 171 -16.47 1.85 -28.95
N THR A 172 -15.44 2.47 -29.51
CA THR A 172 -15.44 3.01 -30.87
C THR A 172 -14.41 2.24 -31.71
N VAL A 173 -14.81 1.82 -32.91
CA VAL A 173 -13.87 1.27 -33.91
C VAL A 173 -13.62 2.34 -34.96
N GLU A 174 -12.37 2.76 -35.12
CA GLU A 174 -11.97 3.79 -36.07
C GLU A 174 -11.11 3.22 -37.21
N ILE A 175 -11.59 3.40 -38.44
CA ILE A 175 -10.88 2.97 -39.66
C ILE A 175 -9.79 3.98 -40.05
N GLY A 176 -9.97 5.26 -39.74
CA GLY A 176 -9.00 6.31 -40.04
C GLY A 176 -9.55 7.70 -39.74
N ARG A 177 -8.68 8.71 -39.80
CA ARG A 177 -9.04 10.12 -39.57
C ARG A 177 -8.58 10.96 -40.75
N THR A 178 -9.15 12.15 -40.88
CA THR A 178 -8.65 13.16 -41.82
C THR A 178 -8.90 14.55 -41.26
N ARG A 179 -8.20 15.55 -41.80
CA ARG A 179 -8.41 16.96 -41.44
C ARG A 179 -8.80 17.72 -42.70
N MET A 180 -9.86 18.50 -42.59
CA MET A 180 -10.36 19.35 -43.67
C MET A 180 -10.76 20.72 -43.12
N THR A 181 -10.76 21.71 -43.98
CA THR A 181 -11.29 23.05 -43.70
C THR A 181 -12.81 23.01 -43.59
N VAL A 182 -13.39 24.00 -42.91
CA VAL A 182 -14.85 24.15 -42.81
C VAL A 182 -15.51 24.25 -44.19
N GLN A 183 -14.83 24.89 -45.15
CA GLN A 183 -15.34 25.04 -46.51
C GLN A 183 -15.43 23.69 -47.23
N GLU A 184 -14.40 22.84 -47.12
CA GLU A 184 -14.40 21.49 -47.70
C GLU A 184 -15.51 20.63 -47.09
N LEU A 185 -15.66 20.66 -45.76
CA LEU A 185 -16.71 19.92 -45.06
C LEU A 185 -18.13 20.31 -45.53
N LEU A 186 -18.38 21.61 -45.72
CA LEU A 186 -19.67 22.11 -46.18
C LEU A 186 -19.92 21.87 -47.68
N SER A 187 -18.87 21.51 -48.44
CA SER A 187 -18.98 21.20 -49.87
C SER A 187 -19.30 19.74 -50.13
N LEU A 188 -19.24 18.88 -49.11
CA LEU A 188 -19.49 17.44 -49.24
C LEU A 188 -20.87 17.15 -49.83
N HIS A 189 -20.89 16.32 -50.86
CA HIS A 189 -22.13 15.86 -51.49
C HIS A 189 -22.15 14.34 -51.73
N PRO A 190 -23.33 13.72 -51.91
CA PRO A 190 -23.41 12.29 -52.20
C PRO A 190 -22.52 11.90 -53.40
N GLY A 191 -21.76 10.81 -53.22
CA GLY A 191 -20.82 10.31 -54.22
C GLY A 191 -19.39 10.85 -54.10
N GLU A 192 -19.14 11.83 -53.24
CA GLU A 192 -17.79 12.31 -52.95
C GLU A 192 -17.00 11.31 -52.08
N VAL A 193 -15.71 11.15 -52.37
CA VAL A 193 -14.81 10.22 -51.68
C VAL A 193 -13.86 11.01 -50.81
N VAL A 194 -13.89 10.75 -49.50
CA VAL A 194 -12.99 11.38 -48.53
C VAL A 194 -11.84 10.43 -48.22
N GLU A 195 -10.63 10.87 -48.52
CA GLU A 195 -9.42 10.13 -48.18
C GLU A 195 -9.07 10.26 -46.70
N LEU A 196 -8.68 9.13 -46.08
CA LEU A 196 -8.27 9.03 -44.69
C LEU A 196 -6.74 8.89 -44.57
N ASP A 197 -6.21 9.14 -43.39
CA ASP A 197 -4.79 9.09 -43.04
C ASP A 197 -4.22 7.66 -42.89
N ARG A 198 -4.99 6.62 -43.25
CA ARG A 198 -4.65 5.23 -43.02
C ARG A 198 -4.70 4.40 -44.31
N ALA A 199 -3.69 3.55 -44.49
CA ALA A 199 -3.65 2.58 -45.59
C ALA A 199 -4.73 1.51 -45.43
N ALA A 200 -5.35 1.07 -46.53
CA ALA A 200 -6.45 0.10 -46.51
C ALA A 200 -6.09 -1.27 -45.89
N SER A 201 -4.80 -1.62 -45.84
CA SER A 201 -4.29 -2.84 -45.22
C SER A 201 -3.87 -2.67 -43.76
N ALA A 202 -3.91 -1.45 -43.21
CA ALA A 202 -3.57 -1.21 -41.82
C ALA A 202 -4.75 -1.61 -40.91
N PRO A 203 -4.47 -2.12 -39.70
CA PRO A 203 -5.52 -2.47 -38.75
C PRO A 203 -6.31 -1.23 -38.34
N ALA A 204 -7.59 -1.39 -38.02
CA ALA A 204 -8.43 -0.38 -37.39
C ALA A 204 -8.09 -0.25 -35.89
N ASP A 205 -8.35 0.93 -35.35
CA ASP A 205 -8.13 1.24 -33.94
C ASP A 205 -9.39 0.95 -33.12
N LEU A 206 -9.23 0.32 -31.96
CA LEU A 206 -10.29 0.16 -30.96
C LEU A 206 -10.05 1.15 -29.83
N LEU A 207 -11.02 2.02 -29.62
CA LEU A 207 -10.98 3.04 -28.59
C LEU A 207 -12.05 2.82 -27.54
N VAL A 208 -11.75 3.21 -26.31
CA VAL A 208 -12.69 3.31 -25.19
C VAL A 208 -12.57 4.70 -24.64
N ASN A 209 -13.67 5.46 -24.65
CA ASN A 209 -13.69 6.87 -24.27
C ASN A 209 -12.59 7.70 -24.97
N GLY A 210 -12.30 7.40 -26.24
CA GLY A 210 -11.29 8.10 -27.05
C GLY A 210 -9.83 7.71 -26.78
N THR A 211 -9.56 6.79 -25.86
CA THR A 211 -8.21 6.23 -25.65
C THR A 211 -8.02 5.02 -26.55
N LEU A 212 -6.86 4.83 -27.17
CA LEU A 212 -6.54 3.62 -27.95
C LEU A 212 -6.23 2.44 -27.02
N ILE A 213 -6.95 1.32 -27.17
CA ILE A 213 -6.77 0.13 -26.32
C ILE A 213 -6.31 -1.09 -27.10
N ALA A 214 -6.70 -1.19 -28.38
CA ALA A 214 -6.33 -2.31 -29.23
C ALA A 214 -6.32 -1.92 -30.71
N ARG A 215 -5.75 -2.80 -31.53
CA ARG A 215 -5.82 -2.74 -32.99
C ARG A 215 -6.35 -4.06 -33.52
N GLY A 216 -7.01 -4.02 -34.66
CA GLY A 216 -7.60 -5.21 -35.24
C GLY A 216 -8.01 -5.07 -36.70
N GLU A 217 -8.44 -6.17 -37.28
CA GLU A 217 -8.96 -6.22 -38.65
C GLU A 217 -10.48 -6.18 -38.62
N VAL A 218 -11.08 -5.31 -39.45
CA VAL A 218 -12.54 -5.26 -39.59
C VAL A 218 -12.98 -6.52 -40.35
N VAL A 219 -13.90 -7.25 -39.75
CA VAL A 219 -14.48 -8.49 -40.30
C VAL A 219 -16.00 -8.32 -40.38
N VAL A 220 -16.66 -9.16 -41.17
CA VAL A 220 -18.12 -9.24 -41.18
C VAL A 220 -18.53 -10.54 -40.51
N VAL A 221 -19.42 -10.46 -39.53
CA VAL A 221 -19.97 -11.60 -38.79
C VAL A 221 -21.49 -11.45 -38.79
N ASP A 222 -22.20 -12.44 -39.32
CA ASP A 222 -23.68 -12.46 -39.35
C ASP A 222 -24.31 -11.16 -39.88
N GLU A 223 -23.73 -10.63 -40.96
CA GLU A 223 -24.14 -9.36 -41.63
C GLU A 223 -23.76 -8.06 -40.88
N ASP A 224 -23.22 -8.16 -39.66
CA ASP A 224 -22.71 -7.04 -38.88
C ASP A 224 -21.19 -6.86 -39.04
N PHE A 225 -20.71 -5.63 -38.83
CA PHE A 225 -19.28 -5.37 -38.72
C PHE A 225 -18.76 -5.80 -37.34
N GLY A 226 -17.66 -6.56 -37.34
CA GLY A 226 -16.90 -6.91 -36.16
C GLY A 226 -15.44 -6.48 -36.27
N LEU A 227 -14.72 -6.51 -35.15
CA LEU A 227 -13.28 -6.27 -35.12
C LEU A 227 -12.57 -7.50 -34.56
N ARG A 228 -11.71 -8.13 -35.36
CA ARG A 228 -10.80 -9.18 -34.90
C ARG A 228 -9.55 -8.53 -34.34
N ILE A 229 -9.39 -8.58 -33.02
CA ILE A 229 -8.22 -8.02 -32.33
C ILE A 229 -6.94 -8.71 -32.79
N SER A 230 -5.97 -7.93 -33.25
CA SER A 230 -4.63 -8.37 -33.63
C SER A 230 -3.58 -8.00 -32.57
N GLU A 231 -3.76 -6.85 -31.90
CA GLU A 231 -2.83 -6.34 -30.89
C GLU A 231 -3.60 -5.63 -29.78
N ILE A 232 -3.18 -5.83 -28.52
CA ILE A 232 -3.68 -5.08 -27.36
C ILE A 232 -2.56 -4.15 -26.89
N VAL A 233 -2.88 -2.86 -26.74
CA VAL A 233 -1.92 -1.88 -26.22
C VAL A 233 -1.84 -2.07 -24.70
N THR A 234 -0.67 -2.44 -24.20
CA THR A 234 -0.45 -2.61 -22.74
C THR A 234 0.02 -1.30 -22.11
N ASP A 235 -0.42 -1.05 -20.88
CA ASP A 235 -0.35 0.21 -20.14
C ASP A 235 1.07 0.74 -19.81
N ALA A 236 2.14 0.10 -20.30
CA ALA A 236 3.50 0.57 -20.08
C ALA A 236 3.79 1.95 -20.73
N ALA A 237 2.96 2.39 -21.69
CA ALA A 237 3.13 3.66 -22.39
C ALA A 237 2.17 4.79 -21.92
N ALA A 238 1.10 4.49 -21.17
CA ALA A 238 0.14 5.51 -20.71
C ALA A 238 0.69 6.39 -19.57
N GLN A 239 1.76 5.96 -18.90
CA GLN A 239 2.33 6.67 -17.76
C GLN A 239 3.22 7.87 -18.13
N GLU A 240 3.61 8.03 -19.41
CA GLU A 240 4.46 9.17 -19.84
C GLU A 240 3.68 10.42 -20.27
N LEU A 241 2.38 10.31 -20.56
CA LEU A 241 1.59 11.45 -21.08
C LEU A 241 1.02 12.38 -19.98
N GLY A 242 1.15 12.00 -18.70
CA GLY A 242 0.66 12.80 -17.56
C GLY A 242 1.68 13.78 -16.95
N LYS A 243 2.91 13.88 -17.49
CA LYS A 243 3.99 14.69 -16.89
C LYS A 243 4.18 16.09 -17.47
N ASN A 244 3.44 16.48 -18.52
CA ASN A 244 3.59 17.79 -19.16
C ASN A 244 2.25 18.57 -19.25
N ALA A 245 1.60 18.80 -18.12
CA ALA A 245 0.54 19.80 -17.98
C ALA A 245 0.88 20.79 -16.87
#